data_AF-A0A842NHK6-F1
#
_entry.id   AF-A0A842NHK6-F1
#
_cell.length_a   1.000
_cell.length_b   1.000
_cell.length_c   1.000
_cell.angle_alpha   90.00
_cell.angle_beta   90.00
_cell.angle_gamma   90.00
#
_symmetry.space_group_name_H-M   'P 1'
#
loop_
_entity.id
_entity.type
_entity.pdbx_description
1 polymer ?
#
loop_
_entity_poly.entity_id
_entity_poly.type
_entity_poly.pdbx_seq_one_letter_code
_entity_poly.pdbx_strand_id
1 'polypeptide(L)'
;DKYTVKQLWDAYSPSPGRHATHFFDWKTSDEIAWKQKYRIWMEWVKYFFDNGGTLVAGSDTAFIYALFGFALIRELELYQEAGIHPIDVIQIATTNAHKCLRDEDRAHGLRQGAPADIAIINGNPLDNFKVMYGTGVNIYGKDGKTVTPGGGVRWTIKGGVVFDCKELLDDVAEYVKSQGPKKP
;
A
#
# COMPACT_ATOMS: atom_id res chain seq x y z
N ASP A 1 13.90 -3.87 7.49
CA ASP A 1 14.93 -3.39 8.42
C ASP A 1 15.08 -1.88 8.43
N LYS A 2 15.28 -1.20 7.29
CA LYS A 2 15.43 0.27 7.28
C LYS A 2 14.19 1.05 7.74
N TYR A 3 12.98 0.54 7.46
CA TYR A 3 11.71 1.24 7.72
C TYR A 3 10.76 0.48 8.67
N THR A 4 11.27 -0.48 9.43
CA THR A 4 10.46 -1.37 10.30
C THR A 4 11.19 -1.61 11.60
N VAL A 5 10.56 -1.28 12.73
CA VAL A 5 11.12 -1.49 14.07
C VAL A 5 11.09 -2.97 14.48
N LYS A 6 12.03 -3.40 15.34
CA LYS A 6 12.12 -4.79 15.82
C LYS A 6 10.84 -5.30 16.47
N GLN A 7 10.17 -4.46 17.26
CA GLN A 7 8.91 -4.84 17.91
C GLN A 7 7.85 -5.30 16.90
N LEU A 8 7.80 -4.65 15.73
CA LEU A 8 6.89 -4.98 14.66
C LEU A 8 7.33 -6.25 13.92
N TRP A 9 8.63 -6.44 13.71
CA TRP A 9 9.19 -7.71 13.20
C TRP A 9 8.89 -8.90 14.12
N ASP A 10 9.07 -8.72 15.43
CA ASP A 10 8.73 -9.74 16.42
C ASP A 10 7.24 -10.06 16.35
N ALA A 11 6.37 -9.05 16.18
CA ALA A 11 4.93 -9.23 16.02
C ALA A 11 4.53 -9.98 14.73
N TYR A 12 5.27 -9.80 13.63
CA TYR A 12 5.04 -10.51 12.37
C TYR A 12 5.46 -11.97 12.40
N SER A 13 6.34 -12.34 13.32
CA SER A 13 6.88 -13.70 13.40
C SER A 13 5.82 -14.70 13.91
N PRO A 14 5.72 -15.90 13.31
CA PRO A 14 4.82 -16.94 13.79
C PRO A 14 5.03 -17.25 15.28
N SER A 15 3.95 -17.20 16.08
CA SER A 15 4.01 -17.49 17.52
C SER A 15 2.70 -18.13 17.99
N PRO A 16 2.75 -19.26 18.71
CA PRO A 16 1.56 -19.80 19.36
C PRO A 16 0.98 -18.75 20.32
N GLY A 17 -0.33 -18.51 20.24
CA GLY A 17 -1.03 -17.57 21.13
C GLY A 17 -0.99 -16.09 20.74
N ARG A 18 -0.34 -15.71 19.63
CA ARG A 18 -0.50 -14.36 19.05
C ARG A 18 -1.60 -14.36 17.99
N HIS A 19 -2.37 -13.28 17.96
CA HIS A 19 -3.48 -13.11 17.02
C HIS A 19 -2.96 -13.26 15.59
N ALA A 20 -3.66 -14.07 14.79
CA ALA A 20 -3.41 -14.33 13.37
C ALA A 20 -2.12 -15.05 12.98
N THR A 21 -1.23 -15.40 13.91
CA THR A 21 0.01 -16.14 13.60
C THR A 21 -0.16 -17.65 13.71
N HIS A 22 -1.15 -18.21 13.00
CA HIS A 22 -1.56 -19.62 13.11
C HIS A 22 -0.88 -20.58 12.11
N PHE A 23 0.16 -20.13 11.40
CA PHE A 23 0.87 -20.94 10.41
C PHE A 23 2.19 -21.47 11.01
N PHE A 24 2.12 -22.63 11.67
CA PHE A 24 3.28 -23.26 12.33
C PHE A 24 4.06 -24.19 11.40
N ASP A 25 3.35 -24.83 10.49
CA ASP A 25 3.88 -25.78 9.50
C ASP A 25 3.16 -25.49 8.18
N TRP A 26 3.74 -24.57 7.40
CA TRP A 26 3.19 -24.15 6.11
C TRP A 26 3.61 -25.18 5.05
N LYS A 27 2.70 -26.11 4.77
CA LYS A 27 2.98 -27.23 3.86
C LYS A 27 2.75 -26.83 2.42
N THR A 28 3.29 -27.63 1.50
CA THR A 28 2.97 -27.51 0.07
C THR A 28 1.45 -27.60 -0.20
N SER A 29 0.71 -28.40 0.57
CA SER A 29 -0.76 -28.45 0.46
C SER A 29 -1.43 -27.12 0.82
N ASP A 30 -0.88 -26.39 1.80
CA ASP A 30 -1.39 -25.09 2.22
C ASP A 30 -1.09 -24.03 1.16
N GLU A 31 0.09 -24.07 0.53
CA GLU A 31 0.40 -23.21 -0.62
C GLU A 31 -0.58 -23.40 -1.77
N ILE A 32 -0.89 -24.65 -2.11
CA ILE A 32 -1.83 -24.99 -3.18
C ILE A 32 -3.23 -24.48 -2.83
N ALA A 33 -3.70 -24.74 -1.60
CA ALA A 33 -5.00 -24.29 -1.13
C ALA A 33 -5.08 -22.75 -1.10
N TRP A 34 -4.02 -22.08 -0.67
CA TRP A 34 -3.94 -20.62 -0.63
C TRP A 34 -4.01 -20.00 -2.02
N LYS A 35 -3.26 -20.53 -2.99
CA LYS A 35 -3.31 -20.09 -4.40
C LYS A 35 -4.73 -20.22 -4.97
N GLN A 36 -5.40 -21.34 -4.70
CA GLN A 36 -6.78 -21.55 -5.17
C GLN A 36 -7.77 -20.60 -4.48
N LYS A 37 -7.66 -20.43 -3.16
CA LYS A 37 -8.49 -19.48 -2.40
C LYS A 37 -8.31 -18.06 -2.92
N TYR A 38 -7.07 -17.66 -3.17
CA TYR A 38 -6.73 -16.33 -3.67
C TYR A 38 -7.35 -16.07 -5.04
N ARG A 39 -7.28 -17.03 -5.97
CA ARG A 39 -7.95 -16.93 -7.27
C ARG A 39 -9.46 -16.73 -7.14
N ILE A 40 -10.12 -17.57 -6.33
CA ILE A 40 -11.56 -17.47 -6.07
C ILE A 40 -11.89 -16.11 -5.45
N TRP A 41 -11.11 -15.65 -4.48
CA TRP A 41 -11.31 -14.35 -3.85
C TRP A 41 -11.27 -13.21 -4.85
N MET A 42 -10.27 -13.18 -5.74
CA MET A 42 -10.17 -12.15 -6.78
C MET A 42 -11.33 -12.17 -7.76
N GLU A 43 -11.81 -13.35 -8.16
CA GLU A 43 -13.01 -13.50 -8.99
C GLU A 43 -14.23 -12.86 -8.31
N TRP A 44 -14.42 -13.07 -7.01
CA TRP A 44 -15.55 -12.49 -6.25
C TRP A 44 -15.41 -10.98 -6.03
N VAL A 45 -14.20 -10.47 -5.79
CA VAL A 45 -13.94 -9.03 -5.68
C VAL A 45 -14.35 -8.33 -6.99
N LYS A 46 -13.92 -8.88 -8.12
CA LYS A 46 -14.28 -8.35 -9.44
C LYS A 46 -15.77 -8.47 -9.73
N TYR A 47 -16.37 -9.63 -9.43
CA TYR A 47 -17.80 -9.84 -9.60
C TYR A 47 -18.63 -8.82 -8.81
N PHE A 48 -18.28 -8.57 -7.55
CA PHE A 48 -18.97 -7.57 -6.73
C PHE A 48 -18.85 -6.17 -7.33
N PHE A 49 -17.64 -5.78 -7.77
CA PHE A 49 -17.40 -4.50 -8.43
C PHE A 49 -18.22 -4.33 -9.70
N ASP A 50 -18.23 -5.34 -10.59
CA ASP A 50 -18.95 -5.33 -11.86
C ASP A 50 -20.47 -5.25 -11.69
N ASN A 51 -20.98 -5.70 -10.54
CA ASN A 51 -22.40 -5.62 -10.19
C ASN A 51 -22.76 -4.34 -9.40
N GLY A 52 -21.91 -3.31 -9.45
CA GLY A 52 -22.16 -2.00 -8.83
C GLY A 52 -21.84 -1.95 -7.33
N GLY A 53 -21.15 -2.95 -6.80
CA GLY A 53 -20.66 -2.96 -5.44
C GLY A 53 -19.61 -1.87 -5.20
N THR A 54 -19.71 -1.17 -4.07
CA THR A 54 -18.71 -0.16 -3.69
C THR A 54 -17.54 -0.81 -2.98
N LEU A 55 -16.35 -0.72 -3.56
CA LEU A 55 -15.09 -1.16 -2.96
C LEU A 55 -14.31 0.01 -2.39
N VAL A 56 -13.59 -0.26 -1.28
CA VAL A 56 -12.64 0.67 -0.64
C VAL A 56 -11.33 -0.06 -0.37
N ALA A 57 -10.20 0.63 -0.50
CA ALA A 57 -8.91 0.03 -0.21
C ALA A 57 -8.57 0.09 1.29
N GLY A 58 -8.06 -1.00 1.83
CA GLY A 58 -7.55 -1.08 3.19
C GLY A 58 -6.56 -2.22 3.32
N SER A 59 -5.33 -1.91 3.74
CA SER A 59 -4.23 -2.88 3.77
C SER A 59 -4.05 -3.61 5.10
N ASP A 60 -4.93 -3.35 6.07
CA ASP A 60 -4.83 -3.90 7.44
C ASP A 60 -3.40 -3.81 8.01
N THR A 61 -2.79 -2.62 7.88
CA THR A 61 -1.37 -2.42 8.23
C THR A 61 -1.12 -2.62 9.71
N ALA A 62 0.08 -3.11 10.04
CA ALA A 62 0.43 -3.77 11.30
C ALA A 62 -0.10 -5.20 11.46
N PHE A 63 -0.80 -5.74 10.47
CA PHE A 63 -0.95 -7.18 10.31
C PHE A 63 0.32 -7.83 9.73
N ILE A 64 0.35 -9.17 9.66
CA ILE A 64 1.52 -10.00 9.29
C ILE A 64 2.17 -9.51 8.00
N TYR A 65 3.38 -8.96 8.12
CA TYR A 65 4.20 -8.39 7.03
C TYR A 65 3.52 -7.27 6.21
N ALA A 66 2.49 -6.63 6.75
CA ALA A 66 1.82 -5.47 6.15
C ALA A 66 2.40 -4.17 6.74
N LEU A 67 3.47 -3.66 6.13
CA LEU A 67 4.14 -2.45 6.56
C LEU A 67 3.35 -1.18 6.19
N PHE A 68 3.23 -0.25 7.13
CA PHE A 68 2.53 1.03 6.95
C PHE A 68 3.00 1.80 5.71
N GLY A 69 2.04 2.33 4.95
CA GLY A 69 2.29 3.05 3.68
C GLY A 69 2.59 2.13 2.50
N PHE A 70 3.45 1.12 2.68
CA PHE A 70 3.83 0.19 1.61
C PHE A 70 2.72 -0.82 1.28
N ALA A 71 2.09 -1.40 2.30
CA ALA A 71 1.06 -2.42 2.09
C ALA A 71 -0.20 -1.87 1.40
N LEU A 72 -0.49 -0.57 1.55
CA LEU A 72 -1.60 0.06 0.83
C LEU A 72 -1.37 0.05 -0.68
N ILE A 73 -0.14 0.31 -1.14
CA ILE A 73 0.17 0.27 -2.58
C ILE A 73 0.05 -1.15 -3.10
N ARG A 74 0.49 -2.14 -2.30
CA ARG A 74 0.29 -3.55 -2.63
C ARG A 74 -1.19 -3.89 -2.79
N GLU A 75 -2.06 -3.40 -1.90
CA GLU A 75 -3.52 -3.59 -2.02
C GLU A 75 -4.07 -3.07 -3.36
N LEU A 76 -3.56 -1.94 -3.86
CA LEU A 76 -3.93 -1.41 -5.17
C LEU A 76 -3.48 -2.33 -6.31
N GLU A 77 -2.28 -2.90 -6.20
CA GLU A 77 -1.81 -3.93 -7.14
C GLU A 77 -2.71 -5.17 -7.12
N LEU A 78 -3.25 -5.55 -5.95
CA LEU A 78 -4.17 -6.69 -5.85
C LEU A 78 -5.53 -6.43 -6.51
N TYR A 79 -6.06 -5.21 -6.41
CA TYR A 79 -7.28 -4.85 -7.16
C TYR A 79 -7.06 -4.87 -8.67
N GLN A 80 -5.89 -4.44 -9.13
CA GLN A 80 -5.52 -4.57 -10.55
C GLN A 80 -5.38 -6.04 -10.95
N GLU A 81 -4.79 -6.88 -10.10
CA GLU A 81 -4.71 -8.33 -10.31
C GLU A 81 -6.11 -8.97 -10.38
N ALA A 82 -7.07 -8.48 -9.60
CA ALA A 82 -8.48 -8.86 -9.71
C ALA A 82 -9.14 -8.42 -11.03
N GLY A 83 -8.45 -7.63 -11.87
CA GLY A 83 -8.93 -7.17 -13.16
C GLY A 83 -9.68 -5.84 -13.11
N ILE A 84 -9.56 -5.07 -12.02
CA ILE A 84 -10.14 -3.72 -11.92
C ILE A 84 -9.22 -2.73 -12.64
N HIS A 85 -9.80 -1.83 -13.43
CA HIS A 85 -9.05 -0.85 -14.20
C HIS A 85 -8.30 0.13 -13.27
N PRO A 86 -7.04 0.52 -13.57
CA PRO A 86 -6.23 1.33 -12.65
C PRO A 86 -6.89 2.63 -12.17
N ILE A 87 -7.67 3.31 -13.02
CA ILE A 87 -8.39 4.52 -12.62
C ILE A 87 -9.46 4.25 -11.55
N ASP A 88 -10.11 3.09 -11.61
CA ASP A 88 -11.13 2.69 -10.65
C ASP A 88 -10.47 2.27 -9.33
N VAL A 89 -9.30 1.64 -9.40
CA VAL A 89 -8.48 1.36 -8.20
C VAL A 89 -8.09 2.65 -7.47
N ILE A 90 -7.72 3.71 -8.19
CA ILE A 90 -7.46 5.02 -7.58
C ILE A 90 -8.73 5.57 -6.92
N GLN A 91 -9.91 5.42 -7.52
CA GLN A 91 -11.18 5.84 -6.92
C GLN A 91 -11.53 5.02 -5.66
N ILE A 92 -11.31 3.70 -5.71
CA ILE A 92 -11.45 2.78 -4.57
C ILE A 92 -10.60 3.25 -3.38
N ALA A 93 -9.37 3.71 -3.65
CA ALA A 93 -8.45 4.20 -2.63
C ALA A 93 -8.70 5.63 -2.15
N THR A 94 -9.55 6.39 -2.84
CA THR A 94 -9.75 7.83 -2.58
C THR A 94 -11.23 8.17 -2.37
N THR A 95 -11.94 8.51 -3.45
CA THR A 95 -13.31 9.02 -3.38
C THR A 95 -14.29 8.02 -2.80
N ASN A 96 -14.16 6.73 -3.10
CA ASN A 96 -15.02 5.68 -2.53
C ASN A 96 -14.82 5.56 -1.02
N ALA A 97 -13.58 5.60 -0.54
CA ALA A 97 -13.28 5.55 0.88
C ALA A 97 -13.93 6.72 1.63
N HIS A 98 -13.81 7.95 1.11
CA HIS A 98 -14.45 9.11 1.71
C HIS A 98 -15.99 9.04 1.67
N LYS A 99 -16.58 8.55 0.57
CA LYS A 99 -18.03 8.31 0.50
C LYS A 99 -18.50 7.31 1.55
N CYS A 100 -17.79 6.19 1.72
CA CYS A 100 -18.10 5.18 2.74
C CYS A 100 -18.01 5.75 4.16
N LEU A 101 -17.06 6.66 4.40
CA LEU A 101 -16.89 7.38 5.67
C LEU A 101 -17.86 8.56 5.85
N ARG A 102 -18.69 8.88 4.84
CA ARG A 102 -19.58 10.06 4.80
C ARG A 102 -18.82 11.38 4.96
N ASP A 103 -17.61 11.45 4.41
CA ASP A 103 -16.77 12.65 4.34
C ASP A 103 -17.01 13.37 3.01
N GLU A 104 -18.09 14.16 2.96
CA GLU A 104 -18.55 14.86 1.76
C GLU A 104 -17.53 15.86 1.21
N ASP A 105 -16.71 16.46 2.08
CA ASP A 105 -15.68 17.42 1.69
C ASP A 105 -14.62 16.80 0.76
N ARG A 106 -14.43 15.48 0.82
CA ARG A 106 -13.43 14.72 0.04
C ARG A 106 -14.02 13.64 -0.86
N ALA A 107 -15.31 13.33 -0.73
CA ALA A 107 -16.03 12.33 -1.52
C ALA A 107 -15.98 12.57 -3.04
N HIS A 108 -15.60 13.77 -3.45
CA HIS A 108 -15.62 14.23 -4.84
C HIS A 108 -14.23 14.46 -5.46
N GLY A 109 -13.16 14.11 -4.75
CA GLY A 109 -11.78 14.22 -5.22
C GLY A 109 -11.27 15.66 -5.20
N LEU A 110 -10.28 15.97 -6.06
CA LEU A 110 -9.69 17.30 -6.13
C LEU A 110 -10.64 18.31 -6.78
N ARG A 111 -11.19 19.23 -5.98
CA ARG A 111 -12.10 20.29 -6.41
C ARG A 111 -11.85 21.57 -5.63
N GLN A 112 -12.25 22.71 -6.20
CA GLN A 112 -12.24 23.98 -5.48
C GLN A 112 -13.12 23.88 -4.23
N GLY A 113 -12.62 24.38 -3.11
CA GLY A 113 -13.31 24.33 -1.81
C GLY A 113 -13.11 23.03 -1.03
N ALA A 114 -12.57 21.97 -1.66
CA ALA A 114 -12.20 20.75 -0.95
C ALA A 114 -10.90 20.94 -0.13
N PRO A 115 -10.72 20.18 0.97
CA PRO A 115 -9.46 20.17 1.71
C PRO A 115 -8.27 19.83 0.82
N ALA A 116 -7.17 20.56 1.00
CA ALA A 116 -5.93 20.37 0.24
C ALA A 116 -5.14 19.14 0.74
N ASP A 117 -5.69 17.95 0.46
CA ASP A 117 -5.09 16.64 0.74
C ASP A 117 -4.65 15.99 -0.57
N ILE A 118 -3.36 16.12 -0.91
CA ILE A 118 -2.81 15.80 -2.24
C ILE A 118 -1.50 15.01 -2.09
N ALA A 119 -1.38 13.89 -2.80
CA ALA A 119 -0.11 13.19 -2.95
C ALA A 119 0.48 13.48 -4.34
N ILE A 120 1.70 14.02 -4.39
CA ILE A 120 2.40 14.33 -5.63
C ILE A 120 3.38 13.20 -5.91
N ILE A 121 3.16 12.47 -7.00
CA ILE A 121 3.89 11.25 -7.35
C ILE A 121 4.80 11.52 -8.55
N ASN A 122 6.05 11.07 -8.48
CA ASN A 122 7.00 11.16 -9.60
C ASN A 122 6.85 9.98 -10.57
N GLY A 123 5.75 9.95 -11.33
CA GLY A 123 5.44 8.90 -12.29
C GLY A 123 3.94 8.83 -12.57
N ASN A 124 3.55 7.97 -13.51
CA ASN A 124 2.14 7.73 -13.80
C ASN A 124 1.63 6.50 -13.02
N PRO A 125 0.84 6.67 -11.94
CA PRO A 125 0.32 5.53 -11.19
C PRO A 125 -0.72 4.71 -11.97
N LEU A 126 -1.35 5.28 -13.01
CA LEU A 126 -2.29 4.53 -13.85
C LEU A 126 -1.58 3.53 -14.78
N ASP A 127 -0.30 3.77 -15.05
CA ASP A 127 0.56 2.85 -15.81
C ASP A 127 1.23 1.83 -14.88
N ASN A 128 1.73 2.29 -13.72
CA ASN A 128 2.43 1.43 -12.78
C ASN A 128 2.29 1.92 -11.34
N PHE A 129 1.49 1.24 -10.52
CA PHE A 129 1.30 1.61 -9.11
C PHE A 129 2.58 1.60 -8.27
N LYS A 130 3.61 0.86 -8.69
CA LYS A 130 4.87 0.79 -7.94
C LYS A 130 5.57 2.15 -7.86
N VAL A 131 5.27 3.08 -8.78
CA VAL A 131 5.80 4.45 -8.70
C VAL A 131 5.29 5.22 -7.47
N MET A 132 4.29 4.71 -6.75
CA MET A 132 3.81 5.29 -5.49
C MET A 132 4.61 4.84 -4.27
N TYR A 133 5.44 3.79 -4.36
CA TYR A 133 6.24 3.35 -3.21
C TYR A 133 7.17 4.47 -2.76
N GLY A 134 7.14 4.84 -1.48
CA GLY A 134 7.89 5.99 -0.97
C GLY A 134 9.40 5.91 -1.24
N THR A 135 9.95 4.70 -1.28
CA THR A 135 11.35 4.45 -1.65
C THR A 135 11.69 4.80 -3.10
N GLY A 136 10.69 4.95 -3.96
CA GLY A 136 10.85 4.97 -5.41
C GLY A 136 11.06 3.58 -5.98
N VAL A 137 11.26 3.54 -7.30
CA VAL A 137 11.53 2.35 -8.10
C VAL A 137 12.66 2.64 -9.09
N ASN A 138 13.39 1.60 -9.47
CA ASN A 138 14.36 1.68 -10.55
C ASN A 138 13.63 1.57 -11.90
N ILE A 139 13.77 2.58 -12.75
CA ILE A 139 13.19 2.61 -14.10
C ILE A 139 14.30 2.27 -15.09
N TYR A 140 14.07 1.21 -15.87
CA TYR A 140 15.00 0.80 -16.92
C TYR A 140 14.69 1.54 -18.22
N GLY A 141 15.73 2.09 -18.84
CA GLY A 141 15.67 2.64 -20.19
C GLY A 141 15.37 1.55 -21.22
N LYS A 142 14.96 1.97 -22.42
CA LYS A 142 14.67 1.04 -23.54
C LYS A 142 15.88 0.19 -23.97
N ASP A 143 17.08 0.60 -23.60
CA ASP A 143 18.32 -0.13 -23.81
C ASP A 143 18.53 -1.32 -22.87
N GLY A 144 17.66 -1.46 -21.85
CA GLY A 144 17.73 -2.49 -20.80
C GLY A 144 18.94 -2.36 -19.87
N LYS A 145 19.71 -1.27 -19.96
CA LYS A 145 20.97 -1.07 -19.22
C LYS A 145 20.96 0.19 -18.39
N THR A 146 20.36 1.27 -18.90
CA THR A 146 20.27 2.53 -18.18
C THR A 146 19.24 2.38 -17.07
N VAL A 147 19.64 2.63 -15.82
CA VAL A 147 18.74 2.62 -14.66
C VAL A 147 18.68 4.01 -14.06
N THR A 148 17.48 4.59 -14.00
CA THR A 148 17.23 5.85 -13.31
C THR A 148 16.31 5.63 -12.12
N PRO A 149 16.66 6.16 -10.93
CA PRO A 149 15.70 6.24 -9.84
C PRO A 149 14.50 7.09 -10.26
N GLY A 150 13.30 6.55 -10.12
CA GLY A 150 12.05 7.24 -10.39
C GLY A 150 10.97 6.85 -9.38
N GLY A 151 9.75 7.33 -9.55
CA GLY A 151 8.69 7.08 -8.58
C GLY A 151 8.94 7.77 -7.24
N GLY A 152 8.18 7.32 -6.25
CA GLY A 152 8.06 7.95 -4.95
C GLY A 152 6.98 9.02 -4.95
N VAL A 153 6.27 9.08 -3.83
CA VAL A 153 5.58 10.30 -3.43
C VAL A 153 6.68 11.32 -3.11
N ARG A 154 6.72 12.43 -3.84
CA ARG A 154 7.69 13.51 -3.64
C ARG A 154 7.22 14.44 -2.53
N TRP A 155 5.96 14.84 -2.60
CA TRP A 155 5.33 15.69 -1.61
C TRP A 155 3.95 15.14 -1.23
N THR A 156 3.61 15.27 0.05
CA THR A 156 2.23 15.18 0.50
C THR A 156 1.81 16.55 0.97
N ILE A 157 0.66 17.02 0.51
CA ILE A 157 -0.02 18.18 1.05
C ILE A 157 -1.15 17.65 1.91
N LYS A 158 -1.20 18.01 3.19
CA LYS A 158 -2.28 17.63 4.11
C LYS A 158 -2.83 18.90 4.75
N GLY A 159 -4.10 19.21 4.50
CA GLY A 159 -4.74 20.43 4.99
C GLY A 159 -4.01 21.71 4.58
N GLY A 160 -3.32 21.70 3.43
CA GLY A 160 -2.52 22.83 2.94
C GLY A 160 -1.08 22.88 3.47
N VAL A 161 -0.69 22.01 4.39
CA VAL A 161 0.70 21.88 4.86
C VAL A 161 1.46 20.94 3.93
N VAL A 162 2.61 21.38 3.43
CA VAL A 162 3.46 20.61 2.50
C VAL A 162 4.50 19.82 3.29
N PHE A 163 4.62 18.53 3.01
CA PHE A 163 5.62 17.62 3.57
C PHE A 163 6.52 17.09 2.46
N ASP A 164 7.85 17.17 2.62
CA ASP A 164 8.78 16.44 1.75
C ASP A 164 8.84 14.97 2.20
N CYS A 165 8.34 14.07 1.36
CA CYS A 165 8.23 12.67 1.72
C CYS A 165 9.59 11.95 1.71
N LYS A 166 10.63 12.51 1.11
CA LYS A 166 11.99 11.97 1.22
C LYS A 166 12.59 12.28 2.58
N GLU A 167 12.42 13.50 3.07
CA GLU A 167 12.81 13.91 4.42
C GLU A 167 12.11 13.05 5.48
N LEU A 168 10.78 12.89 5.37
CA LEU A 168 10.01 12.02 6.27
C LEU A 168 10.50 10.56 6.29
N LEU A 169 10.93 10.03 5.14
CA LEU A 169 11.47 8.66 5.08
C LEU A 169 12.84 8.56 5.73
N ASP A 170 13.67 9.60 5.62
CA ASP A 170 14.96 9.66 6.28
C ASP A 170 14.79 9.79 7.80
N ASP A 171 13.84 10.59 8.28
CA ASP A 171 13.45 10.67 9.69
C ASP A 171 13.01 9.31 10.24
N VAL A 172 12.15 8.60 9.49
CA VAL A 172 11.72 7.24 9.86
C VAL A 172 12.91 6.29 9.92
N ALA A 173 13.84 6.37 8.97
CA ALA A 173 15.02 5.52 8.95
C ALA A 173 15.96 5.81 10.14
N GLU A 174 16.14 7.08 10.49
CA GLU A 174 16.92 7.49 11.66
C GLU A 174 16.25 7.02 12.95
N TYR A 175 14.92 7.16 13.06
CA TYR A 175 14.16 6.65 14.18
C TYR A 175 14.33 5.13 14.34
N VAL A 176 14.13 4.36 13.26
CA VAL A 176 14.30 2.90 13.28
C VAL A 176 15.73 2.51 13.69
N LYS A 177 16.75 3.26 13.23
CA LYS A 177 18.14 3.04 13.62
C LYS A 177 18.39 3.35 15.10
N SER A 178 17.81 4.43 15.63
CA SER A 178 17.97 4.84 17.04
C SER A 178 17.35 3.85 18.03
N GLN A 179 16.34 3.08 17.62
CA GLN A 179 15.75 2.04 18.45
C GLN A 179 16.70 0.85 18.72
N GLY A 180 17.79 0.70 17.95
CA GLY A 180 18.90 -0.24 18.17
C GLY A 180 18.54 -1.74 18.18
N PRO A 181 19.48 -2.65 17.89
CA PRO A 181 19.31 -4.04 18.28
C PRO A 181 19.35 -4.12 19.83
N LYS A 182 18.39 -4.81 20.46
CA LYS A 182 18.57 -5.23 21.86
C LYS A 182 19.90 -6.01 21.91
N LYS A 183 20.87 -5.53 22.71
CA LYS A 183 22.00 -6.39 23.10
C LYS A 183 21.39 -7.68 23.68
N PRO A 184 21.97 -8.85 23.34
CA PRO A 184 21.44 -10.15 23.74
C PRO A 184 21.19 -10.22 25.25
#